data_AF-A0A161L8F3-F1
#
_entry.id   AF-A0A161L8F3-F1
#
_cell.length_a   1.000
_cell.length_b   1.000
_cell.length_c   1.000
_cell.angle_alpha   90.00
_cell.angle_beta   90.00
_cell.angle_gamma   90.00
#
_symmetry.space_group_name_H-M   'P 1'
#
loop_
_entity.id
_entity.type
_entity.pdbx_description
1 polymer ?
#
loop_
_entity_poly.entity_id
_entity_poly.type
_entity_poly.pdbx_seq_one_letter_code
_entity_poly.pdbx_strand_id
1 'polypeptide(L)'
;MDSKCFLSQKGTVYSIQRINIILKEIKVNYNLKIDHFSSHSLRKTFGRAVYNNSGNNAEFALVKLSELFNHSDVRTTRKYLGLRNEELMETYDSLTF
;
A
#
# COMPACT_ATOMS: atom_id res chain seq x y z
N MET A 1 -26.39 2.48 16.47
CA MET A 1 -26.24 3.27 15.23
C MET A 1 -24.77 3.54 15.04
N ASP A 2 -24.19 3.16 13.89
CA ASP A 2 -22.77 3.38 13.59
C ASP A 2 -22.43 4.87 13.56
N SER A 3 -21.80 5.36 14.62
CA SER A 3 -21.23 6.71 14.65
C SER A 3 -20.10 6.79 13.62
N LYS A 4 -20.09 7.86 12.83
CA LYS A 4 -19.03 8.09 11.84
C LYS A 4 -17.79 8.62 12.55
N CYS A 5 -16.64 7.98 12.36
CA CYS A 5 -15.41 8.30 13.10
C CYS A 5 -14.65 9.52 12.58
N PHE A 6 -14.81 9.89 11.31
CA PHE A 6 -14.04 10.98 10.68
C PHE A 6 -14.97 12.04 10.10
N LEU A 7 -15.32 13.01 10.94
CA LEU A 7 -16.15 14.15 10.58
C LEU A 7 -15.30 15.40 10.37
N SER A 8 -15.67 16.19 9.37
CA SER A 8 -15.14 17.53 9.16
C SER A 8 -15.71 18.51 10.19
N GLN A 9 -15.14 19.70 10.25
CA GLN A 9 -15.67 20.82 11.05
C GLN A 9 -17.12 21.19 10.67
N LYS A 10 -17.60 20.79 9.49
CA LYS A 10 -18.98 21.02 9.03
C LYS A 10 -19.92 19.84 9.37
N GLY A 11 -19.47 18.88 10.16
CA GLY A 11 -20.26 17.70 10.54
C GLY A 11 -20.45 16.65 9.43
N THR A 12 -19.75 16.79 8.30
CA THR A 12 -19.82 15.86 7.16
C THR A 12 -18.65 14.88 7.17
N VAL A 13 -18.86 13.65 6.69
CA VAL A 13 -17.78 12.64 6.61
C VAL A 13 -16.71 13.08 5.60
N TYR A 14 -15.44 12.88 5.95
CA TYR A 14 -14.34 13.14 5.03
C TYR A 14 -14.44 12.28 3.77
N SER A 15 -14.32 12.91 2.61
CA SER A 15 -14.20 12.20 1.33
C SER A 15 -12.76 11.73 1.11
N ILE A 16 -12.60 10.68 0.29
CA ILE A 16 -11.28 10.20 -0.13
C ILE A 16 -10.48 11.31 -0.82
N GLN A 17 -11.15 12.15 -1.62
CA GLN A 17 -10.51 13.29 -2.28
C GLN A 17 -9.93 14.27 -1.26
N ARG A 18 -10.67 14.58 -0.19
CA ARG A 18 -10.17 15.50 0.84
C ARG A 18 -8.97 14.90 1.59
N ILE A 19 -9.01 13.61 1.90
CA ILE A 19 -7.87 12.90 2.51
C ILE A 19 -6.65 12.97 1.58
N ASN A 20 -6.83 12.72 0.28
CA ASN A 20 -5.72 12.80 -0.69
C ASN A 20 -5.16 14.21 -0.85
N ILE A 21 -5.97 15.27 -0.69
CA ILE A 21 -5.47 16.65 -0.64
C ILE A 21 -4.59 16.87 0.59
N ILE A 22 -5.04 16.43 1.77
CA ILE A 22 -4.25 16.52 3.01
C ILE A 22 -2.92 15.77 2.88
N LEU A 23 -2.92 14.59 2.26
CA LEU A 23 -1.68 13.85 2.00
C LEU A 23 -0.74 14.61 1.06
N LYS A 24 -1.25 15.28 0.03
CA LYS A 24 -0.43 16.14 -0.85
C LYS A 24 0.18 17.33 -0.08
N GLU A 25 -0.57 17.95 0.82
CA GLU A 25 -0.06 19.01 1.71
C GLU A 25 1.10 18.46 2.57
N ILE A 26 0.94 17.27 3.17
CA ILE A 26 2.00 16.60 3.93
C ILE A 26 3.24 16.33 3.07
N LYS A 27 3.07 15.84 1.83
CA LYS A 27 4.19 15.62 0.89
C LYS A 27 5.03 16.88 0.70
N VAL A 28 4.39 18.04 0.53
CA VAL A 28 5.08 19.33 0.35
C VAL A 28 5.76 19.76 1.65
N ASN A 29 5.04 19.73 2.76
CA ASN A 29 5.55 20.18 4.07
C ASN A 29 6.79 19.42 4.54
N TYR A 30 6.86 18.13 4.22
CA TYR A 30 7.99 17.27 4.59
C TYR A 30 8.96 16.99 3.42
N ASN A 31 8.79 17.69 2.29
CA ASN A 31 9.63 17.53 1.09
C ASN A 31 9.82 16.06 0.65
N LEU A 32 8.74 15.28 0.66
CA LEU A 32 8.78 13.85 0.34
C LEU A 32 8.94 13.65 -1.18
N LYS A 33 10.00 12.94 -1.59
CA LYS A 33 10.28 12.57 -2.99
C LYS A 33 9.46 11.36 -3.43
N ILE A 34 8.14 11.53 -3.51
CA ILE A 34 7.17 10.49 -3.89
C ILE A 34 6.21 11.07 -4.92
N ASP A 35 6.09 10.53 -6.13
CA ASP A 35 5.25 11.11 -7.18
C ASP A 35 3.76 11.18 -6.81
N HIS A 36 3.06 10.04 -6.85
CA HIS A 36 1.60 9.95 -6.70
C HIS A 36 1.19 9.60 -5.26
N PHE A 37 1.53 10.47 -4.29
CA PHE A 37 1.19 10.23 -2.88
C PHE A 37 -0.32 10.32 -2.62
N SER A 38 -0.88 9.27 -2.03
CA SER A 38 -2.33 9.10 -1.77
C SER A 38 -2.59 8.06 -0.67
N SER A 39 -3.87 7.85 -0.33
CA SER A 39 -4.28 6.77 0.58
C SER A 39 -3.85 5.38 0.09
N HIS A 40 -3.81 5.16 -1.23
CA HIS A 40 -3.29 3.91 -1.80
C HIS A 40 -1.80 3.75 -1.57
N SER A 41 -1.02 4.84 -1.53
CA SER A 41 0.41 4.77 -1.20
C SER A 41 0.60 4.21 0.21
N LEU A 42 -0.17 4.72 1.18
CA LEU A 42 -0.12 4.23 2.55
C LEU A 42 -0.52 2.75 2.66
N ARG A 43 -1.57 2.32 1.94
CA ARG A 43 -1.98 0.91 1.90
C ARG A 43 -0.90 0.00 1.31
N LYS A 44 -0.24 0.43 0.23
CA LYS A 44 0.92 -0.29 -0.34
C LYS A 44 2.07 -0.38 0.66
N THR A 45 2.41 0.73 1.32
CA THR A 45 3.48 0.77 2.33
C THR A 45 3.19 -0.18 3.48
N PHE A 46 1.95 -0.19 4.00
CA PHE A 46 1.53 -1.15 5.02
C PHE A 46 1.72 -2.60 4.56
N GLY A 47 1.17 -2.96 3.40
CA GLY A 47 1.29 -4.34 2.90
C GLY A 47 2.74 -4.75 2.64
N ARG A 48 3.55 -3.81 2.14
CA ARG A 48 4.98 -4.06 1.89
C ARG A 48 5.76 -4.25 3.18
N ALA A 49 5.48 -3.46 4.21
CA ALA A 49 6.09 -3.62 5.52
C ALA A 49 5.74 -4.99 6.14
N VAL A 50 4.47 -5.41 6.07
CA VAL A 50 4.03 -6.73 6.55
C VAL A 50 4.77 -7.84 5.81
N TYR A 51 4.86 -7.77 4.48
CA TYR A 51 5.58 -8.76 3.67
C TYR A 51 7.07 -8.84 4.06
N ASN A 52 7.77 -7.70 4.07
CA ASN A 52 9.19 -7.64 4.38
C ASN A 52 9.50 -8.15 5.80
N ASN A 53 8.62 -7.88 6.78
CA ASN A 53 8.79 -8.34 8.16
C ASN A 53 8.43 -9.80 8.39
N SER A 54 7.87 -10.49 7.39
CA SER A 54 7.42 -11.89 7.54
C SER A 54 8.52 -12.92 7.33
N GLY A 55 9.70 -12.52 6.82
CA GLY A 55 10.85 -13.40 6.60
C GLY A 55 10.46 -14.67 5.84
N ASN A 56 10.74 -15.85 6.43
CA ASN A 56 10.42 -17.15 5.83
C ASN A 56 8.90 -17.38 5.61
N ASN A 57 8.03 -16.59 6.24
CA ASN A 57 6.57 -16.69 6.11
C ASN A 57 5.98 -15.70 5.09
N ALA A 58 6.82 -15.07 4.26
CA ALA A 58 6.42 -14.03 3.31
C ALA A 58 5.26 -14.47 2.38
N GLU A 59 5.28 -15.71 1.92
CA GLU A 59 4.22 -16.30 1.07
C GLU A 59 2.87 -16.37 1.77
N PHE A 60 2.85 -16.85 3.01
CA PHE A 60 1.64 -16.90 3.82
C PHE A 60 1.12 -15.49 4.15
N ALA A 61 2.02 -14.54 4.36
CA ALA A 61 1.67 -13.13 4.55
C ALA A 61 1.00 -12.54 3.30
N LEU A 62 1.44 -12.90 2.09
CA LEU A 62 0.77 -12.47 0.85
C LEU A 62 -0.67 -12.97 0.73
N VAL A 63 -0.93 -14.21 1.14
CA VAL A 63 -2.29 -14.77 1.17
C VAL A 63 -3.18 -13.94 2.11
N LYS A 64 -2.74 -13.73 3.34
CA LYS A 64 -3.45 -12.89 4.33
C LYS A 64 -3.66 -11.46 3.83
N LEU A 65 -2.65 -10.86 3.22
CA LEU A 65 -2.75 -9.52 2.66
C LEU A 65 -3.74 -9.45 1.51
N SER A 66 -3.90 -10.51 0.71
CA SER A 66 -4.89 -10.56 -0.36
C SER A 66 -6.32 -10.54 0.18
N GLU A 67 -6.60 -11.30 1.25
CA GLU A 67 -7.89 -11.28 1.95
C GLU A 67 -8.15 -9.93 2.61
N LEU A 68 -7.18 -9.41 3.37
CA LEU A 68 -7.27 -8.10 4.03
C LEU A 68 -7.46 -6.97 3.02
N PHE A 69 -6.85 -7.09 1.84
CA PHE A 69 -7.00 -6.11 0.78
C PHE A 69 -8.24 -6.32 -0.09
N ASN A 70 -8.98 -7.40 0.12
CA ASN A 70 -10.12 -7.82 -0.68
C ASN A 70 -9.77 -7.87 -2.18
N HIS A 71 -8.59 -8.42 -2.50
CA HIS A 71 -8.17 -8.68 -3.87
C HIS A 71 -8.71 -10.03 -4.33
N SER A 72 -9.03 -10.16 -5.62
CA SER A 72 -9.54 -11.41 -6.23
C SER A 72 -8.56 -12.58 -6.14
N ASP A 73 -7.27 -12.29 -6.04
CA ASP A 73 -6.20 -13.28 -6.07
C ASP A 73 -4.89 -12.72 -5.48
N VAL A 74 -4.01 -13.63 -5.07
CA VAL A 74 -2.70 -13.29 -4.47
C VAL A 74 -1.77 -12.60 -5.48
N ARG A 75 -1.87 -12.93 -6.77
CA ARG A 75 -1.06 -12.30 -7.83
C ARG A 75 -1.37 -10.80 -7.95
N THR A 76 -2.62 -10.39 -7.75
CA THR A 76 -3.02 -8.98 -7.67
C THR A 76 -2.32 -8.28 -6.52
N THR A 77 -2.21 -8.91 -5.35
CA THR A 77 -1.42 -8.38 -4.21
C THR A 77 0.06 -8.28 -4.53
N ARG A 78 0.69 -9.29 -5.15
CA ARG A 78 2.11 -9.21 -5.56
C ARG A 78 2.37 -8.03 -6.49
N LYS A 79 1.52 -7.86 -7.51
CA LYS A 79 1.63 -6.71 -8.44
C LYS A 79 1.40 -5.40 -7.70
N TYR A 80 0.42 -5.35 -6.80
CA TYR A 80 0.10 -4.15 -6.01
C TYR A 80 1.27 -3.69 -5.13
N LEU A 81 2.03 -4.65 -4.58
CA LEU A 81 3.21 -4.42 -3.74
C LEU A 81 4.52 -4.25 -4.52
N GLY A 82 4.52 -4.41 -5.85
CA GLY A 82 5.70 -4.26 -6.70
C GLY A 82 6.63 -5.48 -6.77
N LEU A 83 6.31 -6.56 -6.05
CA LEU A 83 7.17 -7.75 -5.92
C LEU A 83 7.44 -8.44 -7.25
N ARG A 84 6.44 -8.50 -8.14
CA ARG A 84 6.58 -9.16 -9.44
C ARG A 84 7.74 -8.61 -10.28
N ASN A 85 7.95 -7.30 -10.25
CA ASN A 85 9.02 -6.69 -11.03
C ASN A 85 10.40 -6.97 -10.41
N GLU A 86 10.47 -7.00 -9.08
CA GLU A 86 11.70 -7.33 -8.35
C GLU A 86 12.08 -8.80 -8.56
N GLU A 87 11.15 -9.72 -8.38
CA GLU A 87 11.32 -11.16 -8.64
C GLU A 87 11.84 -11.43 -10.07
N LEU A 88 11.32 -10.71 -11.06
CA LEU A 88 11.79 -10.81 -12.45
C LEU A 88 13.22 -10.32 -12.61
N MET A 89 13.59 -9.19 -12.00
CA MET A 89 14.95 -8.66 -12.05
C MET A 89 15.95 -9.58 -11.34
N GLU A 90 15.60 -10.07 -10.14
CA GLU A 90 16.41 -11.03 -9.39
C GLU A 90 16.66 -12.32 -10.18
N THR A 91 15.68 -12.77 -10.98
CA THR A 91 15.84 -13.94 -11.86
C THR A 91 16.94 -13.70 -12.90
N TYR A 92 17.00 -12.50 -13.51
CA TYR A 92 18.08 -12.16 -14.45
C TYR A 92 19.44 -12.09 -13.75
N ASP A 93 19.49 -11.54 -12.54
CA ASP A 93 20.73 -11.43 -11.76
C ASP A 93 21.24 -12.79 -11.26
N SER A 94 20.34 -13.78 -11.11
CA SER A 94 20.71 -15.14 -10.71
C SER A 94 21.48 -15.93 -11.79
N LEU A 95 21.49 -15.43 -13.04
CA LEU A 95 22.27 -16.01 -14.13
C LEU A 95 23.72 -15.55 -14.04
N THR A 96 24.53 -16.21 -13.21
CA THR A 96 26.00 -16.15 -13.29
C THR A 96 26.51 -17.13 -14.34
N PHE A 97 27.23 -16.62 -15.35
CA PHE A 97 28.04 -17.39 -16.30
C PHE A 97 29.53 -17.34 -15.89
#